data_AF-A0A0P0NJN0-F1
#
_entry.id   AF-A0A0P0NJN0-F1
#
_cell.length_a   1.000
_cell.length_b   1.000
_cell.length_c   1.000
_cell.angle_alpha   90.00
_cell.angle_beta   90.00
_cell.angle_gamma   90.00
#
_symmetry.space_group_name_H-M   'P 1'
#
loop_
_entity.id
_entity.type
_entity.pdbx_description
1 polymer ?
#
loop_
_entity_poly.entity_id
_entity_poly.type
_entity_poly.pdbx_seq_one_letter_code
_entity_poly.pdbx_strand_id
1 'polypeptide(L)' 'MDGKSKYSGMTVNERLYLSGLIDKYYEAVRGKDIDAVISILKAVDLGDDNIRANLKFGGLINDDD' A
#
# COMPACT_ATOMS: atom_id res chain seq x y z
N MET A 1 -23.75 -11.36 1.00
CA MET A 1 -23.12 -10.17 1.63
C MET A 1 -22.54 -9.36 0.49
N ASP A 2 -23.15 -8.21 0.16
CA ASP A 2 -22.57 -7.27 -0.83
C ASP A 2 -21.45 -6.49 -0.12
N GLY A 3 -20.35 -7.18 0.18
CA GLY A 3 -19.21 -6.65 0.91
C GLY A 3 -18.27 -5.90 -0.02
N LYS A 4 -18.72 -4.81 -0.64
CA LYS A 4 -17.79 -3.93 -1.34
C LYS A 4 -16.91 -3.24 -0.31
N SER A 5 -15.60 -3.51 -0.37
CA SER A 5 -14.58 -2.73 0.33
C SER A 5 -14.86 -1.24 0.12
N LYS A 6 -14.66 -0.41 1.15
CA LYS A 6 -14.81 1.07 1.11
C LYS A 6 -14.07 1.68 -0.08
N TYR A 7 -13.06 0.99 -0.58
CA TYR A 7 -12.16 1.41 -1.63
C TYR A 7 -12.35 0.66 -2.97
N SER A 8 -13.45 -0.06 -3.15
CA SER A 8 -13.76 -0.78 -4.39
C SER A 8 -13.76 0.17 -5.59
N GLY A 9 -13.02 -0.19 -6.64
CA GLY A 9 -12.87 0.62 -7.85
C GLY A 9 -11.83 1.75 -7.77
N MET A 10 -11.14 1.93 -6.63
CA MET A 10 -10.10 2.95 -6.45
C MET A 10 -8.69 2.38 -6.64
N THR A 11 -7.80 3.18 -7.24
CA THR A 11 -6.35 2.94 -7.28
C THR A 11 -5.72 3.13 -5.90
N VAL A 12 -4.52 2.57 -5.68
CA VAL A 12 -3.80 2.66 -4.39
C VAL A 12 -3.58 4.11 -3.94
N ASN A 13 -3.16 4.98 -4.86
CA ASN A 13 -2.91 6.40 -4.56
C ASN A 13 -4.18 7.13 -4.10
N GLU A 14 -5.33 6.85 -4.73
CA GLU A 14 -6.61 7.45 -4.33
C GLU A 14 -7.00 7.02 -2.91
N ARG A 15 -6.77 5.75 -2.55
CA ARG A 15 -7.05 5.25 -1.19
C ARG A 15 -6.13 5.89 -0.16
N LEU A 16 -4.84 6.03 -0.47
CA LEU A 16 -3.84 6.69 0.37
C LEU A 16 -4.15 8.17 0.57
N TYR A 17 -4.61 8.84 -0.48
CA TYR A 17 -5.04 10.24 -0.40
C TYR A 17 -6.27 10.39 0.50
N LEU A 18 -7.32 9.60 0.29
CA LEU A 18 -8.54 9.65 1.09
C LEU A 18 -8.35 9.24 2.55
N SER A 19 -7.35 8.41 2.85
CA SER A 19 -7.00 8.02 4.22
C SER A 19 -6.07 9.02 4.92
N GLY A 20 -5.51 10.00 4.19
CA GLY A 20 -4.51 10.92 4.72
C GLY A 20 -3.16 10.26 5.00
N LEU A 21 -2.87 9.11 4.39
CA LEU A 21 -1.63 8.35 4.59
C LEU A 21 -0.63 8.50 3.43
N ILE A 22 -0.98 9.25 2.38
CA ILE A 22 -0.16 9.38 1.17
C ILE A 22 1.26 9.91 1.44
N ASP A 23 1.40 10.95 2.28
CA ASP A 23 2.72 11.49 2.61
C ASP A 23 3.56 10.49 3.39
N LYS A 24 2.96 9.85 4.41
CA LYS A 24 3.62 8.81 5.22
C LYS A 24 4.06 7.62 4.38
N TYR A 25 3.25 7.24 3.38
CA TYR A 25 3.60 6.18 2.44
C TYR A 25 4.88 6.55 1.68
N TYR A 26 4.95 7.75 1.10
CA TYR A 26 6.13 8.18 0.36
C TYR A 26 7.36 8.33 1.25
N GLU A 27 7.20 8.81 2.48
CA GLU A 27 8.29 8.85 3.47
C GLU A 27 8.82 7.45 3.79
N ALA A 28 7.93 6.49 4.05
CA ALA A 28 8.29 5.10 4.33
C ALA A 28 9.01 4.44 3.14
N VAL A 29 8.51 4.63 1.91
CA VAL A 29 9.16 4.13 0.69
C VAL A 29 10.55 4.76 0.52
N ARG A 30 10.70 6.08 0.70
CA ARG A 30 12.01 6.75 0.62
C ARG A 30 12.99 6.29 1.69
N GLY A 31 12.49 6.05 2.90
CA GLY A 31 13.26 5.52 4.03
C GLY A 31 13.57 4.03 3.93
N LYS A 32 13.02 3.32 2.93
CA LYS A 32 13.05 1.86 2.80
C LYS A 32 12.50 1.11 4.02
N ASP A 33 11.51 1.70 4.68
CA ASP A 33 10.84 1.12 5.84
C ASP A 33 9.71 0.18 5.39
N ILE A 34 10.05 -1.10 5.17
CA ILE A 34 9.16 -2.12 4.63
C ILE A 34 7.96 -2.35 5.55
N ASP A 35 8.19 -2.47 6.85
CA ASP A 35 7.14 -2.67 7.84
C ASP A 35 6.14 -1.52 7.86
N ALA A 36 6.63 -0.27 7.79
CA ALA A 36 5.76 0.89 7.69
C ALA A 36 4.94 0.89 6.39
N VAL A 37 5.56 0.56 5.25
CA VAL A 37 4.84 0.45 3.96
C VAL A 37 3.75 -0.61 4.02
N ILE A 38 4.04 -1.80 4.55
CA ILE A 38 3.04 -2.88 4.69
C ILE A 38 1.89 -2.43 5.59
N SER A 39 2.19 -1.81 6.74
CA SER A 39 1.18 -1.34 7.70
C SER A 39 0.25 -0.30 7.06
N ILE A 40 0.81 0.66 6.32
CA ILE A 40 0.04 1.69 5.61
C ILE A 40 -0.85 1.10 4.52
N LEU A 41 -0.33 0.17 3.72
CA LEU A 41 -1.10 -0.46 2.65
C LEU A 41 -2.24 -1.33 3.20
N LYS A 42 -2.02 -2.05 4.31
CA LYS A 42 -3.09 -2.78 5.03
C LYS A 42 -4.17 -1.84 5.56
N ALA A 43 -3.80 -0.66 6.07
CA ALA A 43 -4.75 0.34 6.55
C ALA A 43 -5.67 0.91 5.45
N VAL A 44 -5.27 0.80 4.18
CA VAL A 44 -6.10 1.15 3.01
C VAL A 44 -6.70 -0.06 2.29
N ASP A 45 -6.85 -1.17 3.02
CA ASP A 45 -7.54 -2.39 2.55
C ASP A 45 -6.89 -2.98 1.28
N LEU A 46 -5.55 -2.92 1.18
CA LEU A 46 -4.83 -3.69 0.18
C LEU A 46 -4.58 -5.11 0.69
N GLY A 47 -4.92 -6.10 -0.14
CA GLY A 47 -4.55 -7.50 0.09
C GLY A 47 -3.06 -7.76 -0.19
N ASP A 48 -2.54 -8.86 0.35
CA ASP A 48 -1.11 -9.17 0.37
C ASP A 48 -0.46 -9.22 -1.04
N ASP A 49 -1.16 -9.72 -2.07
CA ASP A 49 -0.66 -9.71 -3.46
C ASP A 49 -0.39 -8.29 -3.97
N ASN A 50 -1.32 -7.36 -3.71
CA ASN A 50 -1.16 -5.95 -4.10
C ASN A 50 -0.09 -5.25 -3.26
N ILE A 51 0.05 -5.63 -1.99
CA ILE A 51 1.14 -5.13 -1.13
C ILE A 51 2.48 -5.54 -1.72
N ARG A 52 2.65 -6.83 -2.06
CA ARG A 52 3.89 -7.33 -2.68
C ARG A 52 4.21 -6.62 -3.98
N ALA A 53 3.22 -6.37 -4.83
CA ALA A 53 3.40 -5.62 -6.07
C ALA A 53 3.88 -4.17 -5.81
N ASN A 54 3.36 -3.50 -4.78
CA ASN A 54 3.79 -2.15 -4.41
C ASN A 54 5.20 -2.14 -3.82
N LEU A 55 5.56 -3.12 -3.00
CA LEU A 55 6.92 -3.27 -2.48
C LEU A 55 7.94 -3.48 -3.61
N LYS A 56 7.60 -4.32 -4.61
CA LYS A 56 8.43 -4.50 -5.81
C LYS A 56 8.57 -3.21 -6.60
N PHE A 57 7.45 -2.53 -6.88
CA PHE A 57 7.45 -1.27 -7.62
C PHE A 57 8.26 -0.17 -6.91
N GLY A 58 8.22 -0.13 -5.58
CA GLY A 58 9.03 0.77 -4.74
C GLY A 58 10.51 0.39 -4.62
N GLY A 59 10.95 -0.74 -5.21
CA GLY A 59 12.32 -1.23 -5.09
C GLY A 59 12.70 -1.66 -3.66
N LEU A 60 11.71 -2.06 -2.86
CA LEU A 60 11.87 -2.45 -1.47
C LEU A 60 12.18 -3.94 -1.31
N ILE A 61 11.70 -4.76 -2.24
CA ILE A 61 11.97 -6.20 -2.32
C ILE A 61 12.28 -6.59 -3.76
N ASN A 62 12.98 -7.72 -3.95
CA ASN A 62 13.26 -8.31 -5.27
C ASN A 62 12.37 -9.53 -5.52
N ASP A 63 12.39 -10.07 -6.74
CA ASP A 63 11.57 -11.25 -7.11
C ASP A 63 11.98 -12.54 -6.38
N ASP A 64 13.19 -12.58 -5.81
CA ASP A 64 13.77 -13.72 -5.08
C ASP A 64 13.47 -13.73 -3.56
N ASP A 65 12.73 -12.76 -3.02
CA ASP A 65 12.34 -12.68 -1.59
C ASP A 65 10.98 -13.35 -1.32
#